data_AF-A0A369B0B1-F1
#
_entry.id   AF-A0A369B0B1-F1
#
_cell.length_a   1.000
_cell.length_b   1.000
_cell.length_c   1.000
_cell.angle_alpha   90.00
_cell.angle_beta   90.00
_cell.angle_gamma   90.00
#
_symmetry.space_group_name_H-M   'P 1'
#
loop_
_entity.id
_entity.type
_entity.pdbx_description
1 polymer ?
#
loop_
_entity_poly.entity_id
_entity_poly.type
_entity_poly.pdbx_seq_one_letter_code
_entity_poly.pdbx_strand_id
1 'polypeptide(L)'
;MRKKDTAIFYFLKNKQGGVLFPVLTILFMFTLLLLYVTDDYFSRREMLVNTRDFYLAKTMEEISLLEINQQTTEENKVFTFNIGESTWEWNKKKKNYLVQTSLSNQYKRTSIQELRTKR
;
A
#
# COMPACT_ATOMS: atom_id res chain seq x y z
N MET A 1 -56.30 -18.71 26.27
CA MET A 1 -55.37 -17.61 26.62
C MET A 1 -53.93 -18.11 26.49
N ARG A 2 -53.17 -17.62 25.50
CA ARG A 2 -51.81 -18.08 25.19
C ARG A 2 -50.82 -17.37 26.13
N LYS A 3 -50.22 -18.09 27.07
CA LYS A 3 -49.15 -17.55 27.94
C LYS A 3 -47.96 -17.19 27.04
N LYS A 4 -47.53 -15.94 27.10
CA LYS A 4 -46.29 -15.47 26.46
C LYS A 4 -45.14 -15.93 27.33
N ASP A 5 -44.39 -16.91 26.86
CA ASP A 5 -43.12 -17.29 27.47
C ASP A 5 -42.12 -16.17 27.22
N THR A 6 -42.05 -15.24 28.17
CA THR A 6 -40.97 -14.26 28.23
C THR A 6 -39.75 -14.99 28.76
N ALA A 7 -38.66 -14.97 27.99
CA ALA A 7 -37.38 -15.50 28.43
C ALA A 7 -36.88 -14.67 29.62
N ILE A 8 -37.22 -15.10 30.84
CA ILE A 8 -36.71 -14.50 32.06
C ILE A 8 -35.30 -15.04 32.26
N PHE A 9 -34.31 -14.20 32.01
CA PHE A 9 -32.91 -14.50 32.31
C PHE A 9 -32.74 -14.66 33.84
N TYR A 10 -32.65 -15.91 34.30
CA TYR A 10 -32.49 -16.30 35.71
C TYR A 10 -31.24 -15.72 36.40
N PHE A 11 -30.36 -15.09 35.65
CA PHE A 11 -29.11 -14.50 36.12
C PHE A 11 -29.29 -13.27 37.03
N LEU A 12 -30.40 -12.53 36.91
CA LEU A 12 -30.64 -11.34 37.75
C LEU A 12 -30.93 -11.65 39.22
N LYS A 13 -31.28 -12.91 39.55
CA LYS A 13 -31.69 -13.28 40.91
C LYS A 13 -30.50 -13.55 41.85
N ASN A 14 -29.32 -13.86 41.30
CA ASN A 14 -28.11 -14.12 42.07
C ASN A 14 -27.07 -13.00 41.82
N LYS A 15 -27.04 -12.02 42.72
CA LYS A 15 -26.31 -10.74 42.58
C LYS A 15 -24.78 -10.87 42.38
N GLN A 16 -24.20 -12.04 42.61
CA GLN A 16 -22.75 -12.28 42.50
C GLN A 16 -22.30 -12.67 41.09
N GLY A 17 -23.18 -13.24 40.25
CA GLY A 17 -22.88 -13.53 38.84
C GLY A 17 -23.06 -12.32 37.93
N GLY A 18 -24.02 -11.43 38.26
CA GLY A 18 -24.52 -10.31 37.45
C GLY A 18 -23.48 -9.40 36.81
N VAL A 19 -22.32 -9.24 37.45
CA VAL A 19 -21.27 -8.29 37.05
C VAL A 19 -20.28 -8.89 36.04
N LEU A 20 -20.15 -10.22 35.99
CA LEU A 20 -19.15 -10.87 35.12
C LEU A 20 -19.48 -10.70 33.64
N PHE A 21 -20.76 -10.85 33.27
CA PHE A 21 -21.21 -10.73 31.87
C PHE A 21 -21.01 -9.34 31.26
N PRO A 22 -21.38 -8.23 31.92
CA PRO A 22 -21.12 -6.89 31.38
C PRO A 22 -19.62 -6.59 31.33
N VAL A 23 -18.83 -7.01 32.32
CA VAL A 23 -17.36 -6.84 32.30
C VAL A 23 -16.74 -7.60 31.13
N LEU A 24 -17.17 -8.86 30.89
CA LEU A 24 -16.68 -9.67 29.77
C LEU A 24 -17.10 -9.07 28.43
N THR A 25 -18.31 -8.52 28.35
CA THR A 25 -18.81 -7.85 27.13
C THR A 25 -18.00 -6.60 26.83
N ILE A 26 -17.73 -5.78 27.84
CA ILE A 26 -16.89 -4.58 27.71
C ILE A 26 -15.49 -4.98 27.26
N LEU A 27 -14.87 -5.98 27.90
CA LEU A 27 -13.55 -6.49 27.51
C LEU A 27 -13.55 -6.97 26.06
N PHE A 28 -14.57 -7.73 25.66
CA PHE A 28 -14.72 -8.21 24.29
C PHE A 28 -14.84 -7.05 23.29
N MET A 29 -15.65 -6.03 23.59
CA MET A 29 -15.76 -4.83 22.75
C MET A 29 -14.42 -4.09 22.63
N PHE A 30 -13.67 -3.95 23.73
CA PHE A 30 -12.34 -3.35 23.70
C PHE A 30 -11.37 -4.16 22.84
N THR A 31 -11.39 -5.48 22.94
CA THR A 31 -10.53 -6.33 22.10
C THR A 31 -10.86 -6.21 20.62
N LEU A 32 -12.15 -6.18 20.26
CA LEU A 32 -12.57 -5.99 18.87
C LEU A 32 -12.19 -4.61 18.33
N LEU A 33 -12.35 -3.56 19.15
CA LEU A 33 -11.97 -2.21 18.77
C LEU A 33 -10.45 -2.11 18.55
N LEU A 34 -9.65 -2.67 19.46
CA LEU A 34 -8.20 -2.70 19.32
C LEU A 34 -7.75 -3.47 18.07
N LEU A 35 -8.38 -4.60 17.79
CA LEU A 35 -8.10 -5.38 16.58
C LEU A 35 -8.38 -4.55 15.32
N TYR A 36 -9.54 -3.89 15.26
CA TYR A 36 -9.92 -3.07 14.11
C TYR A 36 -9.00 -1.87 13.90
N VAL A 37 -8.65 -1.16 14.98
CA VAL A 37 -7.73 0.00 14.89
C VAL A 37 -6.33 -0.45 14.45
N THR A 38 -5.87 -1.61 14.93
CA THR A 38 -4.56 -2.14 14.55
C THR A 38 -4.52 -2.54 13.08
N ASP A 39 -5.57 -3.20 12.59
CA ASP A 39 -5.69 -3.61 11.20
C ASP A 39 -5.77 -2.41 10.24
N ASP A 40 -6.58 -1.40 10.57
CA ASP A 40 -6.65 -0.15 9.81
C ASP A 40 -5.30 0.59 9.82
N TYR A 41 -4.60 0.61 10.96
CA TYR A 41 -3.28 1.22 11.05
C TYR A 41 -2.25 0.54 10.13
N PHE A 42 -2.18 -0.80 10.15
CA PHE A 42 -1.26 -1.54 9.29
C PHE A 42 -1.59 -1.34 7.82
N SER A 43 -2.88 -1.42 7.45
CA SER A 43 -3.36 -1.20 6.08
C SER A 43 -2.99 0.19 5.57
N ARG A 44 -3.21 1.24 6.39
CA ARG A 44 -2.82 2.62 6.03
C ARG A 44 -1.33 2.78 5.91
N ARG A 45 -0.57 2.19 6.84
CA ARG A 45 0.90 2.27 6.81
C ARG A 45 1.46 1.61 5.56
N GLU A 46 0.97 0.42 5.21
CA GLU A 46 1.35 -0.27 3.98
C GLU A 46 1.00 0.56 2.74
N MET A 47 -0.22 1.10 2.67
CA MET A 47 -0.63 1.98 1.58
C MET A 47 0.29 3.21 1.44
N LEU A 48 0.64 3.87 2.55
CA LEU A 48 1.53 5.03 2.54
C LEU A 48 2.94 4.69 2.07
N VAL A 49 3.50 3.56 2.51
CA VAL A 49 4.82 3.09 2.06
C VAL A 49 4.80 2.78 0.57
N ASN A 50 3.84 1.99 0.10
CA ASN A 50 3.70 1.64 -1.31
C ASN A 50 3.49 2.88 -2.19
N THR A 51 2.71 3.85 -1.71
CA THR A 51 2.47 5.11 -2.41
C THR A 51 3.74 5.93 -2.50
N ARG A 52 4.48 6.07 -1.39
CA ARG A 52 5.78 6.76 -1.37
C ARG A 52 6.74 6.13 -2.37
N ASP A 53 6.89 4.82 -2.34
CA ASP A 53 7.82 4.08 -3.20
C ASP A 53 7.45 4.22 -4.68
N PHE A 54 6.14 4.15 -4.99
CA PHE A 54 5.64 4.42 -6.33
C PHE A 54 6.03 5.82 -6.82
N TYR A 55 5.87 6.85 -5.99
CA TYR A 55 6.24 8.22 -6.38
C TYR A 55 7.74 8.40 -6.49
N LEU A 56 8.54 7.81 -5.59
CA LEU A 56 10.00 7.83 -5.70
C LEU A 56 10.47 7.21 -7.02
N ALA A 57 9.96 6.03 -7.35
CA ALA A 57 10.27 5.37 -8.63
C ALA A 57 9.82 6.22 -9.82
N LYS A 58 8.62 6.81 -9.77
CA LYS A 58 8.12 7.70 -10.83
C LYS A 58 9.03 8.93 -11.02
N THR A 59 9.46 9.55 -9.93
CA THR A 59 10.37 10.71 -9.99
C THR A 59 11.73 10.31 -10.57
N MET A 60 12.28 9.15 -10.21
CA MET A 60 13.50 8.64 -10.84
C MET A 60 13.34 8.44 -12.35
N GLU A 61 12.22 7.86 -12.79
CA GLU A 61 11.88 7.72 -14.21
C GLU A 61 11.80 9.09 -14.91
N GLU A 62 11.16 10.09 -14.29
CA GLU A 62 11.03 11.43 -14.87
C GLU A 62 12.38 12.15 -14.97
N ILE A 63 13.24 12.04 -13.95
CA ILE A 63 14.58 12.64 -13.96
C ILE A 63 15.45 11.97 -15.03
N SER A 64 15.48 10.64 -15.08
CA SER A 64 16.24 9.90 -16.09
C SER A 64 15.73 10.16 -17.51
N LEU A 65 14.42 10.32 -17.69
CA LEU A 65 13.84 10.71 -18.98
C LEU A 65 14.32 12.09 -19.43
N LEU A 66 14.46 13.05 -18.52
CA LEU A 66 14.98 14.38 -18.86
C LEU A 66 16.43 14.31 -19.36
N GLU A 67 17.27 13.48 -18.72
CA GLU A 67 18.65 13.26 -19.14
C GLU A 67 18.75 12.55 -20.49
N ILE A 68 17.89 11.55 -20.74
CA ILE A 68 17.81 10.88 -22.04
C ILE A 68 17.36 11.85 -23.13
N ASN A 69 16.34 12.68 -22.88
CA ASN A 69 15.86 13.65 -23.87
C ASN A 69 16.91 14.72 -24.23
N GLN A 70 17.90 14.95 -23.36
CA GLN A 70 19.02 15.85 -23.62
C GLN A 70 20.14 15.20 -24.44
N GLN A 71 20.19 13.86 -24.47
CA GLN A 71 21.22 13.09 -25.17
C GLN A 71 20.63 12.46 -26.44
N THR A 72 21.18 12.78 -27.61
CA THR A 72 20.65 12.35 -28.93
C THR A 72 20.88 10.87 -29.26
N THR A 73 21.18 10.03 -28.27
CA THR A 73 21.62 8.65 -28.51
C THR A 73 20.59 7.66 -28.02
N GLU A 74 20.06 6.87 -28.96
CA GLU A 74 19.14 5.74 -28.76
C GLU A 74 19.87 4.50 -28.22
N GLU A 75 20.35 4.58 -26.99
CA GLU A 75 21.14 3.53 -26.34
C GLU A 75 20.54 3.10 -25.01
N ASN A 76 20.87 1.88 -24.59
CA ASN A 76 20.51 1.38 -23.28
C ASN A 76 21.30 2.16 -22.21
N LYS A 77 20.61 2.62 -21.17
CA LYS A 77 21.22 3.40 -20.08
C LYS A 77 20.79 2.89 -18.73
N VAL A 78 21.69 3.00 -17.77
CA VAL A 78 21.40 2.73 -16.35
C VAL A 78 21.69 4.00 -15.58
N PHE A 79 20.70 4.49 -14.86
CA PHE A 79 20.81 5.62 -13.96
C PHE A 79 20.83 5.11 -12.53
N THR A 80 21.92 5.37 -11.81
CA THR A 80 22.09 4.97 -10.42
C THR A 80 21.80 6.16 -9.53
N PHE A 81 20.84 6.00 -8.63
CA PHE A 81 20.47 6.97 -7.61
C PHE A 81 20.79 6.38 -6.23
N ASN A 82 20.96 7.23 -5.21
CA ASN A 82 21.20 6.76 -3.84
C ASN A 82 20.09 5.86 -3.27
N ILE A 83 18.89 5.94 -3.85
CA ILE A 83 17.70 5.21 -3.42
C ILE A 83 17.41 3.97 -4.27
N GLY A 84 18.11 3.78 -5.40
CA GLY A 84 17.87 2.68 -6.33
C GLY A 84 18.39 2.96 -7.73
N GLU A 85 18.01 2.12 -8.68
CA GLU A 85 18.48 2.17 -10.07
C GLU A 85 17.31 2.24 -11.05
N SER A 86 17.52 2.90 -12.19
CA SER A 86 16.57 2.96 -13.30
C SER A 86 17.27 2.55 -14.59
N THR A 87 16.87 1.41 -15.15
CA THR A 87 17.39 0.85 -16.39
C THR A 87 16.45 1.17 -17.54
N TRP A 88 17.01 1.70 -18.61
CA TRP A 88 16.32 2.12 -19.82
C TRP A 88 16.82 1.29 -20.99
N GLU A 89 15.94 0.49 -21.57
CA GLU A 89 16.24 -0.35 -22.73
C GLU A 89 15.51 0.19 -23.96
N TRP A 90 16.27 0.52 -25.01
CA TRP A 90 15.68 1.02 -26.25
C TRP A 90 15.10 -0.11 -27.10
N ASN A 91 13.81 -0.04 -27.39
CA ASN A 91 13.16 -0.96 -28.31
C ASN A 91 13.09 -0.37 -29.72
N LYS A 92 14.04 -0.76 -30.57
CA LYS A 92 14.13 -0.32 -31.98
C LYS A 92 12.87 -0.61 -32.81
N LYS A 93 12.12 -1.69 -32.52
CA LYS A 93 10.92 -2.06 -33.30
C LYS A 93 9.73 -1.15 -32.99
N LYS A 94 9.57 -0.79 -31.72
CA LYS A 94 8.43 0.01 -31.24
C LYS A 94 8.77 1.50 -31.05
N LYS A 95 10.04 1.87 -31.22
CA LYS A 95 10.56 3.23 -30.99
C LYS A 95 10.19 3.78 -29.61
N ASN A 96 10.30 2.93 -28.58
CA ASN A 96 10.02 3.29 -27.20
C ASN A 96 11.08 2.72 -26.25
N TYR A 97 11.16 3.29 -25.05
CA TYR A 97 11.99 2.75 -23.97
C TYR A 97 11.17 1.85 -23.06
N LEU A 98 11.73 0.68 -22.75
CA LEU A 98 11.31 -0.10 -21.60
C LEU A 98 12.10 0.40 -20.40
N VAL A 99 11.40 0.87 -19.39
CA VAL A 99 11.98 1.43 -18.16
C VAL A 99 11.75 0.47 -17.03
N GLN A 100 12.81 0.10 -16.32
CA GLN A 100 12.77 -0.76 -15.16
C GLN A 100 13.42 -0.04 -14.00
N THR A 101 12.63 0.31 -13.00
CA THR A 101 13.09 1.02 -11.81
C THR A 101 13.05 0.07 -10.62
N SER A 102 14.18 -0.04 -9.92
CA SER A 102 14.34 -0.87 -8.73
C SER A 102 14.81 0.00 -7.58
N LEU A 103 14.01 0.08 -6.51
CA LEU A 103 14.40 0.75 -5.28
C LEU A 103 15.15 -0.20 -4.35
N SER A 104 15.92 0.38 -3.43
CA SER A 104 16.71 -0.38 -2.44
C SER A 104 15.85 -1.22 -1.49
N ASN A 105 14.58 -0.86 -1.32
CA ASN A 105 13.62 -1.59 -0.50
C ASN A 105 12.85 -2.67 -1.28
N GLN A 106 13.44 -3.18 -2.37
CA GLN A 106 12.88 -4.24 -3.21
C GLN A 106 11.63 -3.86 -4.02
N TYR A 107 11.14 -2.62 -3.91
CA TYR A 107 10.10 -2.13 -4.80
C TYR A 107 10.59 -2.09 -6.25
N LYS A 108 9.81 -2.66 -7.16
CA LYS A 108 10.13 -2.70 -8.59
C LYS A 108 8.96 -2.17 -9.40
N ARG A 109 9.28 -1.41 -10.43
CA ARG A 109 8.31 -0.85 -11.37
C ARG A 109 8.84 -0.96 -12.79
N THR A 110 7.95 -1.40 -13.68
CA THR A 110 8.23 -1.45 -15.11
C THR A 110 7.26 -0.53 -15.83
N SER A 111 7.78 0.33 -16.68
CA SER A 111 7.03 1.32 -17.44
C SER A 111 7.48 1.31 -18.90
N ILE A 112 6.59 1.70 -19.82
CA ILE A 112 6.94 1.94 -21.21
C ILE A 112 6.86 3.45 -21.42
N GLN A 113 7.94 4.05 -21.90
CA GLN A 113 8.04 5.48 -22.14
C GLN A 113 8.31 5.75 -23.61
N GLU A 114 7.50 6.62 -24.21
CA GLU A 114 7.71 7.11 -25.56
C GLU A 114 8.54 8.40 -25.50
N LEU A 115 9.56 8.52 -26.36
CA LEU A 115 10.29 9.77 -26.50
C LEU A 115 9.33 10.82 -27.05
N ARG A 116 9.06 11.87 -26.27
CA ARG A 116 8.44 13.09 -26.79
C ARG A 116 9.51 13.84 -27.58
N THR A 117 9.54 13.64 -28.88
CA THR A 117 10.27 14.53 -29.79
C THR A 117 9.67 15.92 -29.64
N LYS A 118 10.47 16.89 -29.16
CA LYS A 118 10.11 18.31 -29.21
C LYS A 118 9.88 18.66 -30.69
N ARG A 119 8.65 19.04 -31.04
CA ARG A 119 8.35 19.77 -32.28
C ARG A 119 8.85 21.20 -32.15
#